data_AF-A0A4R3JE28-F1
#
_entry.id   AF-A0A4R3JE28-F1
#
_cell.length_a   1.000
_cell.length_b   1.000
_cell.length_c   1.000
_cell.angle_alpha   90.00
_cell.angle_beta   90.00
_cell.angle_gamma   90.00
#
_symmetry.space_group_name_H-M   'P 1'
#
loop_
_entity.id
_entity.type
_entity.pdbx_description
1 polymer ?
#
loop_
_entity_poly.entity_id
_entity_poly.type
_entity_poly.pdbx_seq_one_letter_code
_entity_poly.pdbx_strand_id
1 'polypeptide(L)'
;MSKTMKSFRLSDEAIRAIEERDRSKYRTAQEYIEALILHSDKKTTIETLVDKIDGLEEEISTLKEEMKRENEEQMQRLEILFGRCLAETERKEQRRIVSYQSAPPDEVI
;
A
#
# COMPACT_ATOMS: atom_id res chain seq x y z
N MET A 1 -31.52 -11.20 22.34
CA MET A 1 -30.64 -11.77 21.30
C MET A 1 -30.15 -13.12 21.78
N SER A 2 -30.53 -14.20 21.10
CA SER A 2 -30.13 -15.58 21.46
C SER A 2 -28.73 -15.87 20.90
N LYS A 3 -27.76 -16.17 21.77
CA LYS A 3 -26.45 -16.70 21.35
C LYS A 3 -26.64 -18.16 20.94
N THR A 4 -26.73 -18.43 19.64
CA THR A 4 -26.68 -19.79 19.12
C THR A 4 -25.29 -20.36 19.35
N MET A 5 -25.10 -21.12 20.43
CA MET A 5 -23.89 -21.93 20.60
C MET A 5 -23.91 -23.04 19.55
N LYS A 6 -23.13 -22.90 18.49
CA LYS A 6 -22.84 -24.02 17.60
C LYS A 6 -22.02 -25.04 18.40
N SER A 7 -22.61 -26.18 18.74
CA SER A 7 -21.86 -27.31 19.26
C SER A 7 -21.05 -27.91 18.11
N PHE A 8 -19.75 -27.68 18.08
CA PHE A 8 -18.88 -28.35 17.12
C PHE A 8 -18.60 -29.75 17.64
N ARG A 9 -19.15 -30.75 16.96
CA ARG A 9 -18.79 -32.16 17.16
C ARG A 9 -17.77 -32.54 16.09
N LEU A 10 -16.81 -33.37 16.47
CA LEU A 10 -15.93 -34.04 15.51
C LEU A 10 -16.79 -34.91 14.59
N SER A 11 -16.40 -35.01 13.32
CA SER A 11 -17.00 -35.99 12.41
C SER A 11 -16.67 -37.41 12.86
N ASP A 12 -17.49 -38.39 12.49
CA ASP A 12 -17.23 -39.80 12.79
C ASP A 12 -15.89 -40.27 12.22
N GLU A 13 -15.47 -39.69 11.09
CA GLU A 13 -14.14 -39.88 10.51
C GLU A 13 -13.02 -39.38 11.42
N ALA A 14 -13.14 -38.16 11.97
CA ALA A 14 -12.14 -37.60 12.87
C ALA A 14 -12.07 -38.36 14.20
N ILE A 15 -13.22 -38.80 14.73
CA ILE A 15 -13.28 -39.64 15.94
C ILE A 15 -12.55 -40.95 15.69
N ARG A 16 -12.89 -41.65 14.60
CA ARG A 16 -12.25 -42.92 14.24
C ARG A 16 -10.75 -42.78 14.04
N ALA A 17 -10.28 -41.72 13.36
CA ALA A 17 -8.86 -41.45 13.20
C ALA A 17 -8.12 -41.30 14.55
N ILE A 18 -8.76 -40.69 15.56
CA ILE A 18 -8.20 -40.55 16.91
C ILE A 18 -8.20 -41.90 17.66
N GLU A 19 -9.28 -42.67 17.53
CA GLU A 19 -9.45 -43.96 18.22
C GLU A 19 -8.49 -45.04 17.70
N GLU A 20 -8.31 -45.07 16.37
CA GLU A 20 -7.46 -46.00 15.62
C GLU A 20 -6.00 -45.53 15.48
N ARG A 21 -5.63 -44.39 16.10
CA ARG A 21 -4.25 -43.90 16.07
C ARG A 21 -3.28 -44.96 16.59
N ASP A 22 -2.06 -44.95 16.07
CA ASP A 22 -0.98 -45.77 16.59
C ASP A 22 -0.62 -45.34 18.02
N ARG A 23 -1.08 -46.11 19.01
CA ARG A 23 -0.86 -45.82 20.44
C ARG A 23 0.57 -46.09 20.91
N SER A 24 1.37 -46.80 20.12
CA SER A 24 2.80 -46.98 20.41
C SER A 24 3.59 -45.72 20.05
N LYS A 25 3.15 -45.00 19.02
CA LYS A 25 3.74 -43.75 18.55
C LYS A 25 3.13 -42.50 19.22
N TYR A 26 1.81 -42.48 19.42
CA TYR A 26 1.07 -41.36 20.01
C TYR A 26 0.23 -41.83 21.18
N ARG A 27 0.74 -41.61 22.39
CA ARG A 27 0.12 -42.08 23.63
C ARG A 27 -1.23 -41.40 23.84
N THR A 28 -1.33 -40.11 23.55
CA THR A 28 -2.57 -39.34 23.70
C THR A 28 -3.18 -38.94 22.34
N ALA A 29 -4.49 -38.64 22.35
CA ALA A 29 -5.17 -38.09 21.19
C ALA A 29 -4.58 -36.71 20.81
N GLN A 30 -4.20 -35.92 21.82
CA GLN A 30 -3.60 -34.61 21.65
C GLN A 30 -2.27 -34.71 20.88
N GLU A 31 -1.36 -35.58 21.30
CA GLU A 31 -0.07 -35.80 20.61
C GLU A 31 -0.26 -36.15 19.13
N TYR A 32 -1.26 -36.99 18.84
CA TYR A 32 -1.58 -37.37 17.45
C TYR A 32 -2.10 -36.18 16.64
N ILE A 33 -3.02 -35.39 17.22
CA ILE A 33 -3.57 -34.20 16.57
C ILE A 33 -2.48 -33.15 16.33
N GLU A 34 -1.62 -32.90 17.31
CA GLU A 34 -0.49 -31.97 17.18
C GLU A 34 0.47 -32.41 16.09
N ALA A 35 0.79 -33.70 15.99
CA ALA A 35 1.61 -34.24 14.91
C ALA A 35 0.95 -34.07 13.53
N LEU A 36 -0.37 -34.30 13.42
CA LEU A 36 -1.11 -34.07 12.18
C LEU A 36 -1.09 -32.59 11.76
N ILE A 37 -1.20 -31.67 12.72
CA ILE A 37 -1.13 -30.22 12.46
C ILE A 37 0.28 -29.83 12.03
N LEU A 38 1.30 -30.29 12.76
CA LEU A 38 2.70 -29.93 12.50
C LEU A 38 3.22 -30.48 11.17
N HIS A 39 2.73 -31.64 10.74
CA HIS A 39 3.11 -32.28 9.48
C HIS A 39 2.08 -32.08 8.37
N SER A 40 1.13 -31.17 8.56
CA SER A 40 0.18 -30.81 7.51
C SER A 40 0.87 -29.95 6.47
N ASP A 41 0.91 -30.41 5.22
CA ASP A 41 1.34 -29.60 4.08
C ASP A 41 0.34 -28.47 3.73
N LYS A 42 -0.85 -28.48 4.35
CA LYS A 42 -1.83 -27.41 4.16
C LYS A 42 -1.39 -26.20 4.94
N LYS A 43 -1.14 -25.10 4.22
CA LYS A 43 -0.99 -23.78 4.82
C LYS A 43 -2.19 -23.49 5.70
N THR A 44 -1.90 -23.10 6.93
CA THR A 44 -2.89 -22.57 7.86
C THR A 44 -3.45 -21.26 7.31
N THR A 45 -4.64 -20.89 7.78
CA THR A 45 -5.21 -19.56 7.49
C THR A 45 -4.25 -18.44 7.90
N ILE A 46 -3.46 -18.64 8.97
CA ILE A 46 -2.48 -17.68 9.45
C ILE A 46 -1.36 -17.50 8.44
N GLU A 47 -0.74 -18.59 7.96
CA GLU A 47 0.32 -18.52 6.96
C GLU A 47 -0.16 -17.85 5.66
N THR A 48 -1.37 -18.16 5.23
CA THR A 48 -1.98 -17.52 4.04
C THR A 48 -2.20 -16.01 4.26
N LEU A 49 -2.55 -15.60 5.48
CA LEU A 49 -2.71 -14.19 5.82
C LEU A 49 -1.36 -13.48 5.89
N VAL A 50 -0.31 -14.14 6.39
CA VAL A 50 1.05 -13.59 6.41
C VAL A 50 1.54 -13.33 4.98
N ASP A 51 1.43 -14.31 4.07
CA ASP A 51 1.83 -14.11 2.66
C ASP A 51 1.11 -12.91 2.02
N LYS A 52 -0.17 -12.72 2.35
CA LYS A 52 -0.96 -11.59 1.84
C LYS A 52 -0.53 -10.27 2.44
N ILE A 53 -0.16 -10.24 3.72
CA ILE A 53 0.34 -9.04 4.38
C ILE A 53 1.66 -8.65 3.75
N ASP A 54 2.58 -9.60 3.56
CA ASP A 54 3.88 -9.34 2.93
C ASP A 54 3.70 -8.77 1.51
N GLY A 55 2.80 -9.35 0.71
CA GLY A 55 2.48 -8.82 -0.63
C GLY A 55 1.90 -7.40 -0.59
N LEU A 56 1.01 -7.11 0.37
CA LEU A 56 0.46 -5.76 0.55
C LEU A 56 1.54 -4.76 0.98
N GLU A 57 2.50 -5.16 1.82
CA GLU A 57 3.60 -4.30 2.23
C GLU A 57 4.50 -3.90 1.05
N GLU A 58 4.79 -4.84 0.15
CA GLU A 58 5.54 -4.57 -1.09
C GLU A 58 4.79 -3.60 -2.02
N GLU A 59 3.49 -3.82 -2.23
CA GLU A 59 2.64 -2.92 -3.03
C GLU A 59 2.59 -1.51 -2.44
N ILE A 60 2.41 -1.40 -1.12
CA ILE A 60 2.39 -0.10 -0.42
C ILE A 60 3.74 0.61 -0.55
N SER A 61 4.86 -0.12 -0.47
CA SER A 61 6.19 0.46 -0.64
C SER A 61 6.36 1.05 -2.04
N THR A 62 5.96 0.29 -3.06
CA THR A 62 6.02 0.72 -4.46
C THR A 62 5.18 1.96 -4.71
N LEU A 63 3.93 1.97 -4.24
CA LEU A 63 3.01 3.11 -4.39
C LEU A 63 3.54 4.38 -3.71
N LYS A 64 4.20 4.25 -2.56
CA LYS A 64 4.82 5.40 -1.87
C LYS A 64 5.94 6.01 -2.68
N GLU A 65 6.78 5.20 -3.32
CA GLU A 65 7.86 5.68 -4.18
C GLU A 65 7.33 6.37 -5.44
N GLU A 66 6.29 5.80 -6.05
CA GLU A 66 5.60 6.40 -7.19
C GLU A 66 4.99 7.76 -6.84
N MET A 67 4.23 7.82 -5.73
CA MET A 67 3.65 9.08 -5.23
C MET A 67 4.72 10.15 -4.99
N LYS A 68 5.85 9.77 -4.38
CA LYS A 68 6.94 10.71 -4.11
C LYS A 68 7.50 11.27 -5.40
N ARG A 69 7.78 10.40 -6.38
CA ARG A 69 8.31 10.77 -7.69
C ARG A 69 7.35 11.67 -8.45
N GLU A 70 6.07 11.33 -8.48
CA GLU A 70 5.07 12.16 -9.15
C GLU A 70 4.94 13.53 -8.49
N ASN A 71 4.97 13.60 -7.16
CA ASN A 71 4.95 14.87 -6.45
C ASN A 71 6.18 15.75 -6.77
N GLU A 72 7.37 15.16 -6.85
CA GLU A 72 8.60 15.86 -7.27
C GLU A 72 8.51 16.36 -8.72
N GLU A 73 8.00 15.54 -9.64
CA GLU A 73 7.79 15.94 -11.03
C GLU A 73 6.78 17.08 -11.18
N GLN A 74 5.67 17.03 -10.45
CA GLN A 74 4.66 18.10 -10.47
C GLN A 74 5.23 19.41 -9.92
N MET A 75 6.03 19.35 -8.85
CA MET A 75 6.70 20.52 -8.29
C MET A 75 7.65 21.15 -9.32
N GLN A 76 8.50 20.35 -9.97
CA GLN A 76 9.42 20.84 -10.99
C GLN A 76 8.68 21.48 -12.18
N ARG A 77 7.59 20.85 -12.65
CA ARG A 77 6.75 21.41 -13.72
C ARG A 77 6.19 22.77 -13.32
N LEU A 78 5.73 22.89 -12.07
CA LEU A 78 5.17 24.12 -11.54
C LEU A 78 6.23 25.22 -11.42
N GLU A 79 7.41 24.91 -10.92
CA GLU A 79 8.55 25.83 -10.83
C GLU A 79 8.95 26.37 -12.21
N ILE A 80 9.02 25.50 -13.23
CA ILE A 80 9.33 25.91 -14.60
C ILE A 80 8.26 26.86 -15.15
N LEU A 81 6.98 26.57 -14.91
CA LEU A 81 5.89 27.43 -15.35
C LEU A 81 5.93 28.81 -14.67
N PHE A 82 6.10 28.85 -13.35
CA PHE A 82 6.24 30.10 -12.62
C PHE A 82 7.46 30.92 -13.09
N GLY A 83 8.62 30.27 -13.26
CA GLY A 83 9.82 30.93 -13.76
C GLY A 83 9.61 31.54 -15.14
N ARG A 84 8.92 30.83 -16.05
CA ARG A 84 8.56 31.36 -17.38
C ARG A 84 7.63 32.57 -17.29
N CYS A 85 6.59 32.51 -16.46
CA CYS A 85 5.64 33.60 -16.27
C CYS A 85 6.31 34.87 -15.70
N LEU A 86 7.20 34.70 -14.71
CA LEU A 86 7.96 35.81 -14.14
C LEU A 86 8.86 36.47 -15.19
N ALA A 87 9.63 35.66 -15.93
CA ALA A 87 10.49 36.17 -16.99
C ALA A 87 9.71 36.88 -18.12
N GLU A 88 8.51 36.41 -18.46
CA GLU A 88 7.66 37.09 -19.44
C GLU A 88 7.12 38.42 -18.90
N THR A 89 6.73 38.45 -17.62
CA THR A 89 6.25 39.66 -16.94
C THR A 89 7.34 40.73 -16.87
N GLU A 90 8.56 40.35 -16.47
CA GLU A 90 9.72 41.23 -16.48
C GLU A 90 9.97 41.82 -17.88
N ARG A 91 10.00 40.97 -18.92
CA ARG A 91 10.19 41.43 -20.32
C ARG A 91 9.09 42.39 -20.79
N LYS A 92 7.84 42.21 -20.34
CA LYS A 92 6.74 43.13 -20.66
C LYS A 92 6.96 44.48 -19.96
N GLU A 93 7.33 44.46 -18.70
CA GLU A 93 7.60 45.69 -17.93
C GLU A 93 8.80 46.46 -18.48
N GLN A 94 9.89 45.78 -18.83
CA GLN A 94 11.06 46.42 -19.46
C GLN A 94 10.70 47.06 -20.80
N ARG A 95 9.89 46.39 -21.64
CA ARG A 95 9.37 46.99 -22.87
C ARG A 95 8.52 48.23 -22.60
N ARG A 96 7.69 48.21 -21.54
CA ARG A 96 6.89 49.35 -21.11
C ARG A 96 7.76 50.54 -20.69
N ILE A 97 8.78 50.29 -19.87
CA ILE A 97 9.74 51.32 -19.41
C ILE A 97 10.48 51.95 -20.60
N VAL A 98 11.03 51.13 -21.49
CA VAL A 98 11.73 51.62 -22.70
C VAL A 98 10.80 52.46 -23.57
N SER A 99 9.54 52.05 -23.73
CA SER A 99 8.54 52.83 -24.46
C SER A 99 8.32 54.22 -23.86
N TYR A 100 8.21 54.34 -22.53
CA TYR A 100 8.03 55.63 -21.87
C TYR A 100 9.28 56.52 -21.95
N GLN A 101 10.47 55.95 -21.92
CA GLN A 101 11.73 56.68 -22.01
C GLN A 101 12.07 57.14 -23.44
N SER A 102 11.47 56.51 -24.45
CA SER A 102 11.71 56.84 -25.87
C SER A 102 10.67 57.81 -26.46
N ALA A 103 9.65 58.20 -25.68
CA ALA A 103 8.67 59.19 -26.09
C ALA A 103 9.29 60.60 -26.10
N PRO A 104 9.17 61.38 -27.19
CA PRO A 104 9.69 62.74 -27.23
C PRO A 104 8.96 63.66 -26.22
N PRO A 105 9.58 64.76 -25.75
CA PRO A 105 9.07 65.56 -24.62
C PRO A 105 7.73 66.29 -24.86
N ASP A 106 7.19 66.28 -26.07
CA ASP A 106 6.10 67.18 -26.49
C ASP A 106 4.78 66.45 -26.74
N GLU A 107 4.21 65.84 -25.70
CA GLU A 107 2.75 65.62 -25.57
C GLU A 107 2.31 65.79 -24.10
N VAL A 108 2.81 66.84 -23.44
CA VAL A 108 2.25 67.30 -22.15
C VAL A 108 1.82 68.75 -22.33
N ILE A 109 0.55 68.94 -22.68
CA ILE A 109 -0.21 70.19 -22.48
C ILE A 109 -1.45 69.82 -21.67
#